data_AF-A0AAJ2UQ32-F1
#
_entry.id   AF-A0AAJ2UQ32-F1
#
_cell.length_a   1.000
_cell.length_b   1.000
_cell.length_c   1.000
_cell.angle_alpha   90.00
_cell.angle_beta   90.00
_cell.angle_gamma   90.00
#
_symmetry.space_group_name_H-M   'P 1'
#
loop_
_entity.id
_entity.type
_entity.pdbx_description
1 polymer ?
#
loop_
_entity_poly.entity_id
_entity_poly.type
_entity_poly.pdbx_seq_one_letter_code
_entity_poly.pdbx_strand_id
1 'polypeptide(L)'
;LDPVTTPSASAPVPRGSGSRAAADVNGDEYADLVFAAPAIGEPSTDPDGERSTYLGVVYGSARGLDPTTRTVIKPDDTRLPSRLTPGGVPTADLDGDGYADILAGGHVIWGGPAGPRDVVPAAKLGGVPGDFDGDGQQDLAVTEDVGKEFAERYQLRVLYGPFTREGKPHRTGAARPSPITEAGLGNEDADFSLTAGDADGDRATDLVARPHGDGEQEVAVLLHGGDGPGGFAARAPYLRAGSSVAFGDFDGDGKGDLAIGDNGTRNGEPGADAQDPTVHDTVTVYYGGNRPDKRIEPEARGDYATGDLDNDGRDELLISFEGSVKILRGSADGLTTDQSTTVRRAGAGKEVPASERPAQFTAVRDFDKDGRAEIVFSWSPDGEWGGSKGPSRWWVLEGGTDKVAAFTDAKFSGRP
;
A
#
# COMPACT_ATOMS: atom_id res chain seq x y z
N LEU A 1 12.42 -20.62 16.63
CA LEU A 1 13.35 -19.49 16.48
C LEU A 1 13.00 -18.54 17.61
N ASP A 2 13.93 -18.31 18.54
CA ASP A 2 13.69 -17.36 19.62
C ASP A 2 13.38 -15.98 19.00
N PRO A 3 12.34 -15.27 19.48
CA PRO A 3 12.01 -13.95 18.95
C PRO A 3 13.24 -13.05 19.07
N VAL A 4 13.62 -12.43 17.94
CA VAL A 4 14.69 -11.44 17.89
C VAL A 4 14.43 -10.42 18.98
N THR A 5 15.44 -10.27 19.84
CA THR A 5 15.41 -9.41 21.02
C THR A 5 14.87 -8.03 20.68
N THR A 6 13.93 -7.57 21.52
CA THR A 6 13.38 -6.23 21.53
C THR A 6 14.47 -5.16 21.36
N PRO A 7 14.42 -4.32 20.31
CA PRO A 7 15.27 -3.15 20.16
C PRO A 7 15.04 -2.14 21.29
N SER A 8 15.82 -2.25 22.38
CA SER A 8 15.70 -1.41 23.58
C SER A 8 16.44 -0.06 23.46
N ALA A 9 17.40 0.08 22.54
CA ALA A 9 18.09 1.34 22.28
C ALA A 9 17.65 1.94 20.94
N SER A 10 17.24 3.21 20.96
CA SER A 10 17.10 4.00 19.73
C SER A 10 18.50 4.49 19.32
N ALA A 11 18.99 4.06 18.15
CA ALA A 11 20.15 4.68 17.53
C ALA A 11 19.79 6.08 17.00
N PRO A 12 20.77 6.98 16.80
CA PRO A 12 20.53 8.26 16.16
C PRO A 12 19.99 8.08 14.74
N VAL A 13 19.00 8.90 14.36
CA VAL A 13 18.48 8.96 12.99
C VAL A 13 19.60 9.41 12.03
N PRO A 14 19.90 8.66 10.96
CA PRO A 14 20.81 9.11 9.91
C PRO A 14 20.29 10.40 9.28
N ARG A 15 21.20 11.28 8.87
CA ARG A 15 20.83 12.58 8.31
C ARG A 15 21.16 12.66 6.85
N GLY A 16 20.13 12.90 6.05
CA GLY A 16 20.23 13.10 4.63
C GLY A 16 20.11 14.55 4.18
N SER A 17 20.34 14.78 2.89
CA SER A 17 20.21 16.09 2.24
C SER A 17 19.03 16.17 1.27
N GLY A 18 18.18 15.14 1.26
CA GLY A 18 17.11 14.95 0.29
C GLY A 18 17.47 13.86 -0.73
N SER A 19 16.46 13.25 -1.33
CA SER A 19 16.51 11.99 -2.05
C SER A 19 15.42 11.91 -3.12
N ARG A 20 15.59 10.95 -4.04
CA ARG A 20 14.56 10.53 -5.00
C ARG A 20 14.03 9.13 -4.69
N ALA A 21 14.56 8.47 -3.66
CA ALA A 21 14.09 7.18 -3.25
C ALA A 21 12.67 7.31 -2.69
N ALA A 22 11.78 6.42 -3.11
CA ALA A 22 10.42 6.39 -2.59
C ALA A 22 10.43 6.14 -1.08
N ALA A 23 9.62 6.90 -0.34
CA ALA A 23 9.47 6.81 1.11
C ALA A 23 10.74 7.05 1.94
N ASP A 24 11.71 7.81 1.44
CA ASP A 24 12.88 8.22 2.21
C ASP A 24 12.58 9.51 3.02
N VAL A 25 12.19 9.33 4.29
CA VAL A 25 11.69 10.42 5.16
C VAL A 25 12.84 11.26 5.71
N ASN A 26 14.01 10.65 5.93
CA ASN A 26 15.20 11.36 6.42
C ASN A 26 16.14 11.85 5.30
N GLY A 27 15.84 11.54 4.05
CA GLY A 27 16.54 11.96 2.84
C GLY A 27 17.94 11.37 2.71
N ASP A 28 18.22 10.25 3.40
CA ASP A 28 19.56 9.63 3.46
C ASP A 28 19.88 8.72 2.26
N GLU A 29 18.98 8.79 1.30
CA GLU A 29 18.87 8.06 0.06
C GLU A 29 18.31 6.64 0.18
N TYR A 30 18.21 6.04 1.38
CA TYR A 30 17.61 4.72 1.56
C TYR A 30 16.11 4.86 1.82
N ALA A 31 15.32 3.92 1.30
CA ALA A 31 13.90 3.96 1.59
C ALA A 31 13.64 3.67 3.08
N ASP A 32 12.62 4.29 3.65
CA ASP A 32 12.18 4.04 5.01
C ASP A 32 10.88 3.23 5.05
N LEU A 33 10.69 2.53 6.17
CA LEU A 33 9.43 1.85 6.47
C LEU A 33 8.60 2.73 7.41
N VAL A 34 7.43 3.17 6.95
CA VAL A 34 6.45 3.90 7.75
C VAL A 34 5.23 3.03 8.02
N PHE A 35 4.84 2.90 9.28
CA PHE A 35 3.72 2.06 9.67
C PHE A 35 2.98 2.60 10.91
N ALA A 36 1.71 2.25 11.00
CA ALA A 36 0.83 2.54 12.11
C ALA A 36 0.53 1.25 12.88
N ALA A 37 0.75 1.23 14.20
CA ALA A 37 0.56 0.06 15.05
C ALA A 37 -0.32 0.38 16.27
N PRO A 38 -1.24 -0.52 16.68
CA PRO A 38 -2.13 -0.25 17.81
C PRO A 38 -1.35 -0.15 19.13
N ALA A 39 -1.78 0.73 20.04
CA ALA A 39 -1.15 0.89 21.34
C ALA A 39 -1.56 -0.21 22.35
N ILE A 40 -1.10 -1.45 22.10
CA ILE A 40 -1.51 -2.62 22.88
C ILE A 40 -1.12 -2.50 24.36
N GLY A 41 -2.15 -2.45 25.22
CA GLY A 41 -1.98 -2.42 26.67
C GLY A 41 -1.83 -1.03 27.27
N GLU A 42 -1.90 0.03 26.46
CA GLU A 42 -2.15 1.39 26.93
C GLU A 42 -3.67 1.58 27.15
N PRO A 43 -4.10 2.40 28.13
CA PRO A 43 -5.50 2.76 28.28
C PRO A 43 -6.01 3.43 27.00
N SER A 44 -7.09 2.91 26.40
CA SER A 44 -7.79 3.69 25.38
C SER A 44 -8.53 4.85 26.04
N THR A 45 -8.44 6.02 25.43
CA THR A 45 -9.26 7.19 25.79
C THR A 45 -10.49 7.33 24.89
N ASP A 46 -10.64 6.46 23.87
CA ASP A 46 -11.76 6.47 22.94
C ASP A 46 -12.97 5.72 23.53
N PRO A 47 -14.16 6.36 23.65
CA PRO A 47 -15.37 5.72 24.12
C PRO A 47 -15.84 4.53 23.26
N ASP A 48 -15.40 4.44 21.99
CA ASP A 48 -15.74 3.33 21.08
C ASP A 48 -14.83 2.09 21.27
N GLY A 49 -13.83 2.18 22.16
CA GLY A 49 -12.93 1.06 22.47
C GLY A 49 -11.82 0.81 21.44
N GLU A 50 -11.71 1.67 20.42
CA GLU A 50 -10.56 1.70 19.51
C GLU A 50 -9.30 2.12 20.28
N ARG A 51 -8.16 1.48 20.02
CA ARG A 51 -6.90 1.87 20.66
C ARG A 51 -6.26 2.97 19.84
N SER A 52 -5.79 3.98 20.56
CA SER A 52 -4.75 4.90 20.14
C SER A 52 -3.63 4.21 19.34
N THR A 53 -3.13 4.82 18.27
CA THR A 53 -2.18 4.21 17.32
C THR A 53 -0.83 4.92 17.38
N TYR A 54 0.27 4.17 17.44
CA TYR A 54 1.63 4.67 17.25
C TYR A 54 1.94 4.78 15.77
N LEU A 55 2.71 5.80 15.37
CA LEU A 55 3.34 5.84 14.04
C LEU A 55 4.84 5.59 14.20
N GLY A 56 5.35 4.55 13.55
CA GLY A 56 6.76 4.21 13.49
C GLY A 56 7.37 4.57 12.14
N VAL A 57 8.59 5.10 12.17
CA VAL A 57 9.47 5.25 10.99
C VAL A 57 10.74 4.47 11.30
N VAL A 58 10.99 3.37 10.59
CA VAL A 58 12.22 2.58 10.69
C VAL A 58 13.09 2.93 9.49
N TYR A 59 14.30 3.40 9.77
CA TYR A 59 15.16 3.95 8.73
C TYR A 59 15.89 2.85 7.97
N GLY A 60 15.93 2.99 6.65
CA GLY A 60 16.73 2.14 5.77
C GLY A 60 18.22 2.39 5.94
N SER A 61 19.03 1.49 5.37
CA SER A 61 20.49 1.64 5.34
C SER A 61 21.10 0.61 4.40
N ALA A 62 22.39 0.71 4.08
CA ALA A 62 23.13 -0.33 3.33
C ALA A 62 23.16 -1.74 3.98
N ARG A 63 22.48 -1.94 5.12
CA ARG A 63 22.28 -3.23 5.79
C ARG A 63 20.80 -3.62 5.86
N GLY A 64 19.93 -2.90 5.15
CA GLY A 64 18.49 -2.97 5.24
C GLY A 64 17.93 -2.23 6.45
N LEU A 65 16.67 -2.55 6.75
CA LEU A 65 15.93 -2.02 7.90
C LEU A 65 16.56 -2.47 9.22
N ASP A 66 16.82 -1.52 10.12
CA ASP A 66 17.22 -1.80 11.51
C ASP A 66 16.19 -1.17 12.46
N PRO A 67 15.33 -1.94 13.12
CA PRO A 67 14.31 -1.39 14.00
C PRO A 67 14.90 -0.65 15.22
N THR A 68 16.19 -0.81 15.55
CA THR A 68 16.84 0.03 16.57
C THR A 68 17.01 1.49 16.10
N THR A 69 17.07 1.73 14.79
CA THR A 69 17.19 3.05 14.19
C THR A 69 15.81 3.50 13.74
N ARG A 70 15.05 4.12 14.65
CA ARG A 70 13.64 4.48 14.39
C ARG A 70 13.20 5.78 15.05
N THR A 71 12.17 6.39 14.49
CA THR A 71 11.36 7.43 15.15
C THR A 71 9.98 6.88 15.49
N VAL A 72 9.45 7.32 16.63
CA VAL A 72 8.13 6.91 17.13
C VAL A 72 7.34 8.14 17.48
N ILE A 73 6.20 8.32 16.82
CA ILE A 73 5.21 9.31 17.20
C ILE A 73 4.14 8.60 18.03
N LYS A 74 3.96 9.09 19.25
CA LYS A 74 3.04 8.50 20.21
C LYS A 74 1.62 8.97 19.94
N PRO A 75 0.59 8.22 20.38
CA PRO A 75 -0.78 8.61 20.10
C PRO A 75 -1.24 9.92 20.76
N ASP A 76 -0.56 10.37 21.82
CA ASP A 76 -0.83 11.64 22.49
C ASP A 76 -0.09 12.83 21.86
N ASP A 77 0.72 12.57 20.83
CA ASP A 77 1.40 13.60 20.05
C ASP A 77 0.42 14.28 19.09
N THR A 78 0.41 15.61 19.08
CA THR A 78 -0.49 16.43 18.26
C THR A 78 -0.23 16.29 16.75
N ARG A 79 0.85 15.62 16.35
CA ARG A 79 1.13 15.30 14.95
C ARG A 79 0.25 14.19 14.38
N LEU A 80 -0.39 13.38 15.24
CA LEU A 80 -1.31 12.35 14.78
C LEU A 80 -2.77 12.83 14.86
N PRO A 81 -3.63 12.39 13.92
CA PRO A 81 -5.07 12.55 14.07
C PRO A 81 -5.58 11.78 15.29
N SER A 82 -6.79 12.13 15.73
CA SER A 82 -7.48 11.39 16.80
C SER A 82 -7.70 9.92 16.46
N ARG A 83 -7.78 9.58 15.17
CA ARG A 83 -7.88 8.20 14.66
C ARG A 83 -6.92 8.00 13.49
N LEU A 84 -6.09 6.98 13.61
CA LEU A 84 -5.21 6.50 12.55
C LEU A 84 -5.36 4.98 12.46
N THR A 85 -5.77 4.49 11.29
CA THR A 85 -5.92 3.07 11.02
C THR A 85 -4.57 2.36 11.09
N PRO A 86 -4.43 1.26 11.86
CA PRO A 86 -3.22 0.45 11.83
C PRO A 86 -2.92 -0.14 10.45
N GLY A 87 -1.65 -0.24 10.07
CA GLY A 87 -1.21 -0.75 8.77
C GLY A 87 -0.08 0.08 8.15
N GLY A 88 0.18 -0.15 6.86
CA GLY A 88 1.07 0.72 6.08
C GLY A 88 0.48 2.12 5.94
N VAL A 89 1.33 3.14 5.99
CA VAL A 89 0.92 4.55 5.82
C VAL A 89 1.58 5.09 4.56
N PRO A 90 0.81 5.67 3.61
CA PRO A 90 1.38 6.21 2.38
C PRO A 90 2.39 7.32 2.65
N THR A 91 3.40 7.40 1.80
CA THR A 91 4.41 8.45 1.83
C THR A 91 4.69 8.99 0.42
N ALA A 92 5.01 10.27 0.34
CA ALA A 92 5.34 10.97 -0.91
C ALA A 92 6.04 12.29 -0.58
N ASP A 93 6.98 12.75 -1.42
CA ASP A 93 7.57 14.08 -1.32
C ASP A 93 6.58 15.12 -1.88
N LEU A 94 5.62 15.55 -1.04
CA LEU A 94 4.50 16.37 -1.48
C LEU A 94 4.92 17.81 -1.73
N ASP A 95 5.89 18.35 -1.00
CA ASP A 95 6.36 19.71 -1.19
C ASP A 95 7.59 19.84 -2.10
N GLY A 96 8.12 18.72 -2.60
CA GLY A 96 9.24 18.68 -3.54
C GLY A 96 10.56 19.08 -2.90
N ASP A 97 10.72 18.88 -1.59
CA ASP A 97 11.93 19.25 -0.85
C ASP A 97 12.98 18.12 -0.82
N GLY A 98 12.66 16.96 -1.41
CA GLY A 98 13.50 15.77 -1.45
C GLY A 98 13.33 14.85 -0.25
N TYR A 99 12.40 15.11 0.66
CA TYR A 99 12.12 14.23 1.80
C TYR A 99 10.70 13.69 1.67
N ALA A 100 10.53 12.38 1.81
CA ALA A 100 9.20 11.80 1.79
C ALA A 100 8.39 12.25 3.01
N ASP A 101 7.19 12.73 2.77
CA ASP A 101 6.20 13.10 3.79
C ASP A 101 5.26 11.94 4.08
N ILE A 102 4.58 11.99 5.23
CA ILE A 102 3.71 10.92 5.70
C ILE A 102 2.25 11.37 5.70
N LEU A 103 1.39 10.63 5.01
CA LEU A 103 -0.05 10.86 4.90
C LEU A 103 -0.82 10.09 6.00
N ALA A 104 -0.84 10.64 7.21
CA ALA A 104 -1.43 10.01 8.39
C ALA A 104 -2.89 10.45 8.61
N GLY A 105 -3.83 9.91 7.83
CA GLY A 105 -5.27 9.99 8.13
C GLY A 105 -5.82 11.42 8.31
N GLY A 106 -5.61 12.29 7.33
CA GLY A 106 -5.98 13.71 7.41
C GLY A 106 -4.92 14.61 8.07
N HIS A 107 -3.72 14.08 8.32
CA HIS A 107 -2.53 14.86 8.65
C HIS A 107 -1.46 14.59 7.59
N VAL A 108 -0.70 15.64 7.25
CA VAL A 108 0.57 15.50 6.55
C VAL A 108 1.67 15.78 7.56
N ILE A 109 2.52 14.79 7.80
CA ILE A 109 3.70 14.93 8.66
C ILE A 109 4.91 15.07 7.75
N TRP A 110 5.52 16.24 7.77
CA TRP A 110 6.60 16.58 6.86
C TRP A 110 7.89 15.84 7.20
N GLY A 111 8.54 15.31 6.17
CA GLY A 111 9.88 14.73 6.23
C GLY A 111 10.97 15.76 6.49
N GLY A 112 12.19 15.28 6.70
CA GLY A 112 13.35 16.13 6.89
C GLY A 112 14.57 15.40 7.41
N PRO A 113 15.73 16.07 7.49
CA PRO A 113 17.04 15.44 7.73
C PRO A 113 17.21 14.75 9.10
N ALA A 114 16.21 14.79 9.97
CA ALA A 114 16.22 14.08 11.25
C ALA A 114 14.94 13.21 11.44
N GLY A 115 14.23 12.95 10.34
CA GLY A 115 12.93 12.29 10.34
C GLY A 115 11.74 13.26 10.40
N PRO A 116 10.56 12.74 10.77
CA PRO A 116 9.32 13.52 10.81
C PRO A 116 9.38 14.69 11.79
N ARG A 117 9.02 15.90 11.34
CA ARG A 117 9.19 17.14 12.11
C ARG A 117 7.90 17.92 12.32
N ASP A 118 7.44 18.57 11.26
CA ASP A 118 6.34 19.52 11.24
C ASP A 118 5.07 18.79 10.80
N VAL A 119 3.91 19.29 11.19
CA VAL A 119 2.62 18.69 10.80
C VAL A 119 1.67 19.75 10.32
N VAL A 120 0.90 19.40 9.30
CA VAL A 120 -0.32 20.13 8.95
C VAL A 120 -1.50 19.23 9.28
N PRO A 121 -2.34 19.62 10.24
CA PRO A 121 -3.70 19.10 10.34
C PRO A 121 -4.43 19.52 9.07
N ALA A 122 -4.53 18.60 8.14
CA ALA A 122 -5.11 18.85 6.84
C ALA A 122 -6.39 18.05 6.77
N ALA A 123 -7.42 18.52 7.49
CA ALA A 123 -8.76 18.00 7.32
C ALA A 123 -9.11 18.15 5.83
N LYS A 124 -9.05 17.03 5.08
CA LYS A 124 -9.21 16.86 3.61
C LYS A 124 -7.95 16.56 2.78
N LEU A 125 -6.73 16.47 3.34
CA LEU A 125 -5.64 15.79 2.63
C LEU A 125 -5.63 14.32 3.06
N GLY A 126 -6.24 13.51 2.21
CA GLY A 126 -6.12 12.06 2.17
C GLY A 126 -5.87 11.66 0.72
N GLY A 127 -6.11 10.39 0.39
CA GLY A 127 -6.02 9.93 -0.99
C GLY A 127 -4.75 9.18 -1.32
N VAL A 128 -4.57 8.89 -2.60
CA VAL A 128 -3.46 8.08 -3.12
C VAL A 128 -2.43 9.01 -3.77
N PRO A 129 -1.17 8.99 -3.33
CA PRO A 129 -0.11 9.76 -3.97
C PRO A 129 0.28 9.16 -5.33
N GLY A 130 0.73 10.04 -6.23
CA GLY A 130 1.20 9.71 -7.57
C GLY A 130 1.58 10.99 -8.30
N ASP A 131 2.32 10.89 -9.40
CA ASP A 131 2.57 12.00 -10.34
C ASP A 131 1.50 11.93 -11.44
N PHE A 132 0.34 12.56 -11.26
CA PHE A 132 -0.85 12.34 -12.11
C PHE A 132 -0.84 13.17 -13.40
N ASP A 133 0.04 14.17 -13.52
CA ASP A 133 0.24 14.93 -14.76
C ASP A 133 1.62 14.72 -15.42
N GLY A 134 2.49 13.90 -14.82
CA GLY A 134 3.78 13.51 -15.38
C GLY A 134 4.83 14.63 -15.29
N ASP A 135 4.63 15.62 -14.40
CA ASP A 135 5.54 16.76 -14.25
C ASP A 135 6.76 16.48 -13.35
N GLY A 136 6.79 15.29 -12.72
CA GLY A 136 7.84 14.81 -11.82
C GLY A 136 7.60 15.17 -10.35
N GLN A 137 6.50 15.85 -10.02
CA GLN A 137 6.11 16.22 -8.67
C GLN A 137 5.03 15.27 -8.15
N GLN A 138 4.97 15.10 -6.82
CA GLN A 138 3.93 14.27 -6.22
C GLN A 138 2.63 15.06 -6.06
N ASP A 139 1.56 14.44 -6.53
CA ASP A 139 0.18 14.88 -6.43
C ASP A 139 -0.60 13.96 -5.47
N LEU A 140 -1.89 14.26 -5.27
CA LEU A 140 -2.82 13.41 -4.54
C LEU A 140 -4.14 13.24 -5.30
N ALA A 141 -4.51 11.98 -5.59
CA ALA A 141 -5.86 11.64 -6.03
C ALA A 141 -6.76 11.45 -4.81
N VAL A 142 -7.79 12.30 -4.68
CA VAL A 142 -8.66 12.38 -3.51
C VAL A 142 -10.11 12.08 -3.86
N THR A 143 -10.80 11.41 -2.93
CA THR A 143 -12.25 11.22 -2.95
C THR A 143 -12.90 12.30 -2.08
N GLU A 144 -13.77 13.11 -2.67
CA GLU A 144 -14.51 14.17 -2.00
C GLU A 144 -15.97 13.75 -1.78
N ASP A 145 -16.46 13.77 -0.53
CA ASP A 145 -17.89 13.73 -0.23
C ASP A 145 -18.49 15.12 -0.48
N VAL A 146 -19.16 15.28 -1.61
CA VAL A 146 -19.73 16.56 -2.05
C VAL A 146 -21.20 16.71 -1.70
N GLY A 147 -21.82 15.66 -1.14
CA GLY A 147 -23.15 15.62 -0.53
C GLY A 147 -24.29 16.33 -1.27
N LYS A 148 -25.32 15.57 -1.69
CA LYS A 148 -26.75 15.99 -1.71
C LYS A 148 -27.69 14.85 -2.13
N GLU A 149 -27.22 13.93 -2.97
CA GLU A 149 -27.91 12.70 -3.36
C GLU A 149 -26.92 11.52 -3.35
N PHE A 150 -27.41 10.32 -3.09
CA PHE A 150 -26.58 9.14 -2.81
C PHE A 150 -25.72 8.71 -4.01
N ALA A 151 -26.31 8.72 -5.22
CA ALA A 151 -25.63 8.36 -6.46
C ALA A 151 -24.55 9.37 -6.91
N GLU A 152 -24.56 10.61 -6.38
CA GLU A 152 -23.63 11.69 -6.74
C GLU A 152 -22.75 12.12 -5.56
N ARG A 153 -22.73 11.32 -4.49
CA ARG A 153 -22.13 11.69 -3.22
C ARG A 153 -20.62 11.88 -3.31
N TYR A 154 -19.94 11.01 -4.05
CA TYR A 154 -18.48 10.99 -4.13
C TYR A 154 -17.98 11.50 -5.49
N GLN A 155 -16.95 12.34 -5.43
CA GLN A 155 -16.23 12.85 -6.60
C GLN A 155 -14.76 12.51 -6.50
N LEU A 156 -14.14 12.22 -7.64
CA LEU A 156 -12.69 12.08 -7.77
C LEU A 156 -12.09 13.44 -8.18
N ARG A 157 -10.96 13.79 -7.57
CA ARG A 157 -10.19 14.97 -7.91
C ARG A 157 -8.69 14.72 -7.73
N VAL A 158 -7.85 15.36 -8.55
CA VAL A 158 -6.41 15.47 -8.29
C VAL A 158 -6.06 16.82 -7.67
N LEU A 159 -5.27 16.78 -6.59
CA LEU A 159 -4.61 17.92 -5.97
C LEU A 159 -3.15 17.90 -6.42
N TYR A 160 -2.75 18.87 -7.22
CA TYR A 160 -1.44 18.86 -7.87
C TYR A 160 -0.37 19.54 -7.04
N GLY A 161 0.79 18.90 -6.94
CA GLY A 161 1.98 19.38 -6.27
C GLY A 161 2.76 20.44 -7.07
N PRO A 162 3.87 20.94 -6.52
CA PRO A 162 4.26 20.77 -5.12
C PRO A 162 3.27 21.47 -4.19
N PHE A 163 3.01 20.86 -3.05
CA PHE A 163 2.21 21.41 -1.97
C PHE A 163 3.05 22.43 -1.17
N THR A 164 2.41 23.48 -0.68
CA THR A 164 3.03 24.36 0.33
C THR A 164 3.15 23.63 1.68
N ARG A 165 3.99 24.14 2.58
CA ARG A 165 4.10 23.64 3.96
C ARG A 165 2.85 23.78 4.81
N GLU A 166 1.87 24.55 4.33
CA GLU A 166 0.54 24.64 4.91
C GLU A 166 -0.45 23.61 4.30
N GLY A 167 0.03 22.67 3.47
CA GLY A 167 -0.77 21.63 2.83
C GLY A 167 -1.61 22.11 1.64
N LYS A 168 -1.41 23.33 1.16
CA LYS A 168 -2.13 23.81 -0.02
C LYS A 168 -1.49 23.27 -1.30
N PRO A 169 -2.24 22.62 -2.22
CA PRO A 169 -1.70 22.20 -3.51
C PRO A 169 -1.34 23.41 -4.39
N HIS A 170 -0.43 23.21 -5.35
CA HIS A 170 -0.09 24.19 -6.37
C HIS A 170 -1.31 24.57 -7.21
N ARG A 171 -2.04 23.55 -7.67
CA ARG A 171 -3.32 23.69 -8.38
C ARG A 171 -4.27 22.56 -8.02
N THR A 172 -5.54 22.78 -8.30
CA THR A 172 -6.61 21.83 -7.99
C THR A 172 -7.28 21.45 -9.31
N GLY A 173 -7.31 20.15 -9.62
CA GLY A 173 -7.97 19.62 -10.81
C GLY A 173 -9.48 19.87 -10.80
N ALA A 174 -10.11 19.76 -11.98
CA ALA A 174 -11.57 19.77 -12.07
C ALA A 174 -12.17 18.60 -11.29
N ALA A 175 -13.42 18.73 -10.84
CA ALA A 175 -14.09 17.61 -10.19
C ALA A 175 -14.55 16.62 -11.26
N ARG A 176 -14.38 15.33 -10.99
CA ARG A 176 -14.97 14.24 -11.78
C ARG A 176 -16.01 13.51 -10.93
N PRO A 177 -17.20 13.18 -11.45
CA PRO A 177 -18.11 12.28 -10.76
C PRO A 177 -17.42 10.94 -10.43
N SER A 178 -17.99 10.17 -9.48
CA SER A 178 -17.50 8.83 -9.15
C SER A 178 -17.25 8.01 -10.43
N PRO A 179 -16.02 7.53 -10.69
CA PRO A 179 -15.71 6.72 -11.87
C PRO A 179 -16.56 5.45 -11.96
N ILE A 180 -16.97 4.95 -10.80
CA ILE A 180 -17.84 3.79 -10.64
C ILE A 180 -19.27 4.12 -11.09
N THR A 181 -19.84 5.24 -10.63
CA THR A 181 -21.15 5.72 -11.08
C THR A 181 -21.14 6.04 -12.59
N GLU A 182 -20.10 6.72 -13.10
CA GLU A 182 -19.98 7.03 -14.53
C GLU A 182 -19.96 5.76 -15.39
N ALA A 183 -19.32 4.70 -14.89
CA ALA A 183 -19.25 3.41 -15.54
C ALA A 183 -20.54 2.57 -15.35
N GLY A 184 -21.53 3.06 -14.61
CA GLY A 184 -22.74 2.31 -14.28
C GLY A 184 -22.47 1.07 -13.42
N LEU A 185 -21.39 1.12 -12.62
CA LEU A 185 -20.97 0.09 -11.67
C LEU A 185 -21.33 0.51 -10.24
N GLY A 186 -21.20 -0.42 -9.29
CA GLY A 186 -21.43 -0.18 -7.87
C GLY A 186 -22.90 -0.29 -7.45
N ASN A 187 -23.10 -0.63 -6.19
CA ASN A 187 -24.40 -0.50 -5.52
C ASN A 187 -24.58 0.95 -5.03
N GLU A 188 -25.67 1.14 -4.28
CA GLU A 188 -26.28 2.40 -3.91
C GLU A 188 -25.29 3.52 -3.43
N ASP A 189 -24.13 3.20 -2.86
CA ASP A 189 -23.27 4.12 -2.11
C ASP A 189 -22.33 5.01 -2.93
N ALA A 190 -22.06 4.68 -4.21
CA ALA A 190 -21.12 5.38 -5.12
C ALA A 190 -19.67 5.56 -4.59
N ASP A 191 -19.31 4.94 -3.46
CA ASP A 191 -17.98 4.95 -2.86
C ASP A 191 -17.02 4.03 -3.63
N PHE A 192 -15.74 4.35 -3.60
CA PHE A 192 -14.73 3.63 -4.36
C PHE A 192 -13.36 3.62 -3.67
N SER A 193 -12.65 2.52 -3.86
CA SER A 193 -11.23 2.39 -3.53
C SER A 193 -10.37 2.72 -4.75
N LEU A 194 -9.18 3.26 -4.50
CA LEU A 194 -8.21 3.66 -5.51
C LEU A 194 -6.91 2.88 -5.35
N THR A 195 -6.30 2.50 -6.47
CA THR A 195 -4.95 1.93 -6.53
C THR A 195 -4.19 2.64 -7.64
N ALA A 196 -3.01 3.18 -7.34
CA ALA A 196 -2.20 3.95 -8.29
C ALA A 196 -1.04 3.13 -8.86
N GLY A 197 -0.67 3.44 -10.10
CA GLY A 197 0.50 2.90 -10.81
C GLY A 197 0.48 3.37 -12.26
N ASP A 198 1.59 3.26 -12.98
CA ASP A 198 1.68 3.64 -14.39
C ASP A 198 1.37 2.42 -15.27
N ALA A 199 0.20 2.36 -15.91
CA ALA A 199 -0.26 1.17 -16.63
C ALA A 199 0.06 1.19 -18.13
N ASP A 200 0.56 2.30 -18.67
CA ASP A 200 0.80 2.45 -20.12
C ASP A 200 2.20 2.98 -20.47
N GLY A 201 2.97 3.34 -19.44
CA GLY A 201 4.36 3.79 -19.49
C GLY A 201 4.51 5.25 -19.90
N ASP A 202 3.46 6.06 -19.80
CA ASP A 202 3.50 7.48 -20.18
C ASP A 202 4.08 8.41 -19.08
N ARG A 203 4.38 7.83 -17.90
CA ARG A 203 4.88 8.47 -16.67
C ARG A 203 3.85 9.26 -15.89
N ALA A 204 2.67 9.53 -16.45
CA ALA A 204 1.57 9.96 -15.63
C ALA A 204 1.05 8.74 -14.86
N THR A 205 0.71 8.95 -13.60
CA THR A 205 0.20 7.89 -12.75
C THR A 205 -1.25 7.60 -13.15
N ASP A 206 -1.56 6.33 -13.40
CA ASP A 206 -2.91 5.85 -13.65
C ASP A 206 -3.59 5.44 -12.33
N LEU A 207 -4.91 5.26 -12.38
CA LEU A 207 -5.70 4.77 -11.26
C LEU A 207 -6.59 3.61 -11.66
N VAL A 208 -6.58 2.55 -10.87
CA VAL A 208 -7.69 1.61 -10.81
C VAL A 208 -8.67 2.07 -9.76
N ALA A 209 -9.90 2.38 -10.19
CA ALA A 209 -11.03 2.62 -9.29
C ALA A 209 -11.91 1.38 -9.22
N ARG A 210 -12.27 0.98 -8.00
CA ARG A 210 -13.18 -0.16 -7.72
C ARG A 210 -14.28 0.30 -6.80
N PRO A 211 -15.51 -0.22 -6.92
CA PRO A 211 -16.53 0.08 -5.92
C PRO A 211 -16.05 -0.37 -4.53
N HIS A 212 -16.56 0.31 -3.51
CA HIS A 212 -16.29 -0.05 -2.13
C HIS A 212 -17.23 -1.19 -1.73
N GLY A 213 -16.92 -2.41 -2.16
CA GLY A 213 -17.71 -3.60 -1.84
C GLY A 213 -17.51 -4.11 -0.41
N ASP A 214 -18.51 -4.79 0.13
CA ASP A 214 -18.49 -5.45 1.46
C ASP A 214 -17.72 -6.79 1.48
N GLY A 215 -16.83 -6.99 0.52
CA GLY A 215 -16.03 -8.21 0.34
C GLY A 215 -16.31 -8.98 -0.96
N GLU A 216 -17.15 -8.44 -1.85
CA GLU A 216 -17.42 -9.01 -3.18
C GLU A 216 -16.32 -8.75 -4.22
N GLN A 217 -16.34 -9.56 -5.28
CA GLN A 217 -15.49 -9.36 -6.45
C GLN A 217 -16.20 -8.42 -7.42
N GLU A 218 -15.64 -7.24 -7.62
CA GLU A 218 -16.31 -6.20 -8.39
C GLU A 218 -15.49 -5.78 -9.61
N VAL A 219 -16.22 -5.44 -10.68
CA VAL A 219 -15.65 -4.87 -11.91
C VAL A 219 -14.96 -3.55 -11.56
N ALA A 220 -13.72 -3.40 -12.03
CA ALA A 220 -12.93 -2.19 -11.86
C ALA A 220 -12.91 -1.35 -13.14
N VAL A 221 -12.48 -0.10 -13.03
CA VAL A 221 -12.17 0.76 -14.18
C VAL A 221 -10.74 1.28 -14.08
N LEU A 222 -10.04 1.32 -15.21
CA LEU A 222 -8.71 1.93 -15.31
C LEU A 222 -8.87 3.37 -15.82
N LEU A 223 -8.26 4.31 -15.12
CA LEU A 223 -8.24 5.73 -15.44
C LEU A 223 -6.81 6.11 -15.77
N HIS A 224 -6.54 6.35 -17.04
CA HIS A 224 -5.21 6.83 -17.43
C HIS A 224 -4.99 8.28 -17.01
N GLY A 225 -3.83 8.57 -16.42
CA GLY A 225 -3.42 9.89 -15.95
C GLY A 225 -3.25 10.92 -17.09
N GLY A 226 -2.99 12.18 -16.72
CA GLY A 226 -2.69 13.26 -17.65
C GLY A 226 -3.74 14.40 -17.69
N ASP A 227 -3.67 15.24 -18.72
CA ASP A 227 -4.38 16.54 -18.77
C ASP A 227 -5.90 16.47 -19.08
N GLY A 228 -6.52 15.30 -18.93
CA GLY A 228 -7.95 15.13 -19.15
C GLY A 228 -8.84 15.74 -18.05
N PRO A 229 -10.18 15.71 -18.20
CA PRO A 229 -11.10 16.16 -17.16
C PRO A 229 -10.85 15.45 -15.81
N GLY A 230 -10.58 16.24 -14.77
CA GLY A 230 -10.25 15.73 -13.44
C GLY A 230 -8.88 15.07 -13.31
N GLY A 231 -8.00 15.27 -14.29
CA GLY A 231 -6.65 14.68 -14.30
C GLY A 231 -6.58 13.29 -14.94
N PHE A 232 -7.65 12.86 -15.61
CA PHE A 232 -7.73 11.52 -16.19
C PHE A 232 -8.39 11.51 -17.56
N ALA A 233 -8.10 10.48 -18.35
CA ALA A 233 -8.78 10.20 -19.60
C ALA A 233 -10.30 10.11 -19.42
N ALA A 234 -11.05 10.71 -20.35
CA ALA A 234 -12.52 10.72 -20.32
C ALA A 234 -13.14 9.33 -20.53
N ARG A 235 -12.39 8.41 -21.15
CA ARG A 235 -12.79 7.01 -21.31
C ARG A 235 -11.97 6.16 -20.36
N ALA A 236 -12.66 5.30 -19.61
CA ALA A 236 -12.06 4.34 -18.70
C ALA A 236 -12.42 2.94 -19.21
N PRO A 237 -11.47 2.10 -19.65
CA PRO A 237 -11.79 0.73 -19.98
C PRO A 237 -12.24 -0.04 -18.72
N TYR A 238 -13.22 -0.92 -18.91
CA TYR A 238 -13.62 -1.88 -17.89
C TYR A 238 -12.54 -2.94 -17.75
N LEU A 239 -12.23 -3.27 -16.51
CA LEU A 239 -11.40 -4.39 -16.14
C LEU A 239 -12.30 -5.53 -15.62
N ARG A 240 -11.79 -6.75 -15.59
CA ARG A 240 -12.49 -7.89 -14.97
C ARG A 240 -12.88 -7.57 -13.52
N ALA A 241 -13.84 -8.34 -13.01
CA ALA A 241 -14.09 -8.39 -11.57
C ALA A 241 -12.90 -9.01 -10.80
N GLY A 242 -12.63 -8.47 -9.62
CA GLY A 242 -11.60 -8.95 -8.70
C GLY A 242 -11.54 -8.16 -7.40
N SER A 243 -10.83 -8.68 -6.41
CA SER A 243 -10.67 -8.08 -5.08
C SER A 243 -9.23 -7.69 -4.76
N SER A 244 -8.25 -8.18 -5.54
CA SER A 244 -6.84 -7.82 -5.43
C SER A 244 -6.34 -7.17 -6.72
N VAL A 245 -5.52 -6.12 -6.58
CA VAL A 245 -4.99 -5.30 -7.67
C VAL A 245 -3.55 -4.92 -7.37
N ALA A 246 -2.65 -5.06 -8.34
CA ALA A 246 -1.30 -4.51 -8.25
C ALA A 246 -0.74 -4.13 -9.63
N PHE A 247 0.11 -3.12 -9.65
CA PHE A 247 0.86 -2.67 -10.82
C PHE A 247 2.31 -3.13 -10.75
N GLY A 248 2.93 -3.47 -11.88
CA GLY A 248 4.36 -3.77 -11.98
C GLY A 248 4.77 -4.08 -13.42
N ASP A 249 6.05 -3.92 -13.77
CA ASP A 249 6.56 -4.30 -15.10
C ASP A 249 6.89 -5.80 -15.12
N PHE A 250 5.91 -6.64 -15.42
CA PHE A 250 6.07 -8.09 -15.33
C PHE A 250 6.76 -8.70 -16.54
N ASP A 251 6.77 -8.00 -17.67
CA ASP A 251 7.39 -8.47 -18.92
C ASP A 251 8.67 -7.75 -19.36
N GLY A 252 9.02 -6.67 -18.67
CA GLY A 252 10.29 -5.95 -18.82
C GLY A 252 10.31 -5.03 -20.03
N ASP A 253 9.14 -4.63 -20.54
CA ASP A 253 9.04 -3.72 -21.68
C ASP A 253 9.16 -2.24 -21.29
N GLY A 254 9.26 -1.96 -19.99
CA GLY A 254 9.39 -0.62 -19.41
C GLY A 254 8.06 0.12 -19.26
N LYS A 255 6.94 -0.56 -19.46
CA LYS A 255 5.59 -0.07 -19.15
C LYS A 255 5.03 -0.90 -18.00
N GLY A 256 4.26 -0.29 -17.12
CA GLY A 256 3.64 -1.08 -16.07
C GLY A 256 2.50 -1.93 -16.61
N ASP A 257 2.39 -3.12 -16.06
CA ASP A 257 1.30 -4.05 -16.25
C ASP A 257 0.38 -4.00 -15.02
N LEU A 258 -0.83 -4.53 -15.18
CA LEU A 258 -1.85 -4.57 -14.15
C LEU A 258 -2.32 -5.99 -13.89
N ALA A 259 -2.12 -6.49 -12.66
CA ALA A 259 -2.63 -7.77 -12.21
C ALA A 259 -3.93 -7.60 -11.40
N ILE A 260 -4.99 -8.30 -11.80
CA ILE A 260 -6.28 -8.33 -11.08
C ILE A 260 -6.72 -9.77 -10.83
N GLY A 261 -7.10 -10.07 -9.60
CA GLY A 261 -7.60 -11.40 -9.23
C GLY A 261 -8.32 -11.47 -7.89
N ASP A 262 -8.43 -12.68 -7.37
CA ASP A 262 -9.19 -13.03 -6.18
C ASP A 262 -8.27 -13.08 -4.94
N ASN A 263 -8.60 -12.32 -3.91
CA ASN A 263 -7.95 -12.42 -2.59
C ASN A 263 -8.63 -13.45 -1.65
N GLY A 264 -9.76 -14.04 -2.06
CA GLY A 264 -10.50 -15.02 -1.28
C GLY A 264 -11.47 -14.44 -0.25
N THR A 265 -11.63 -13.10 -0.14
CA THR A 265 -12.64 -12.49 0.73
C THR A 265 -14.05 -12.78 0.22
N ARG A 266 -15.00 -13.00 1.14
CA ARG A 266 -16.41 -13.25 0.84
C ARG A 266 -17.24 -12.53 1.91
N ASN A 267 -18.38 -11.95 1.54
CA ASN A 267 -19.29 -11.26 2.46
C ASN A 267 -20.21 -12.21 3.25
N GLY A 268 -20.20 -13.52 2.93
CA GLY A 268 -20.89 -14.56 3.69
C GLY A 268 -22.42 -14.52 3.57
N GLU A 269 -22.95 -13.76 2.61
CA GLU A 269 -24.39 -13.70 2.37
C GLU A 269 -24.91 -14.97 1.67
N PRO A 270 -26.11 -15.47 2.03
CA PRO A 270 -26.69 -16.64 1.37
C PRO A 270 -26.89 -16.40 -0.14
N GLY A 271 -26.06 -17.04 -0.96
CA GLY A 271 -26.07 -16.90 -2.42
C GLY A 271 -24.95 -16.03 -3.00
N ALA A 272 -24.26 -15.23 -2.17
CA ALA A 272 -23.04 -14.50 -2.56
C ALA A 272 -21.79 -15.40 -2.60
N ASP A 273 -21.88 -16.61 -2.03
CA ASP A 273 -20.86 -17.67 -2.17
C ASP A 273 -20.75 -18.23 -3.62
N ALA A 274 -21.63 -17.80 -4.53
CA ALA A 274 -21.55 -18.16 -5.95
C ALA A 274 -20.43 -17.36 -6.63
N GLN A 275 -19.21 -17.90 -6.54
CA GLN A 275 -18.06 -17.33 -7.22
C GLN A 275 -18.28 -17.36 -8.73
N ASP A 276 -18.02 -16.24 -9.41
CA ASP A 276 -17.91 -16.26 -10.86
C ASP A 276 -16.73 -17.19 -11.22
N PRO A 277 -16.96 -18.32 -11.93
CA PRO A 277 -15.90 -19.26 -12.27
C PRO A 277 -14.80 -18.65 -13.14
N THR A 278 -15.07 -17.51 -13.78
CA THR A 278 -14.08 -16.75 -14.56
C THR A 278 -13.16 -15.89 -13.71
N VAL A 279 -13.50 -15.70 -12.42
CA VAL A 279 -12.74 -14.90 -11.47
C VAL A 279 -12.02 -15.76 -10.43
N HIS A 280 -12.69 -16.82 -9.97
CA HIS A 280 -12.17 -17.72 -8.95
C HIS A 280 -10.77 -18.27 -9.27
N ASP A 281 -9.85 -18.20 -8.31
CA ASP A 281 -8.49 -18.76 -8.37
C ASP A 281 -7.66 -18.33 -9.58
N THR A 282 -8.04 -17.23 -10.23
CA THR A 282 -7.37 -16.72 -11.43
C THR A 282 -6.86 -15.30 -11.23
N VAL A 283 -5.71 -15.01 -11.83
CA VAL A 283 -5.18 -13.66 -12.06
C VAL A 283 -5.31 -13.35 -13.55
N THR A 284 -5.71 -12.12 -13.89
CA THR A 284 -5.62 -11.62 -15.27
C THR A 284 -4.65 -10.47 -15.24
N VAL A 285 -3.65 -10.56 -16.10
CA VAL A 285 -2.62 -9.56 -16.30
C VAL A 285 -2.98 -8.79 -17.56
N TYR A 286 -3.19 -7.49 -17.43
CA TYR A 286 -3.32 -6.55 -18.54
C TYR A 286 -1.96 -5.94 -18.78
N TYR A 287 -1.40 -6.15 -19.96
CA TYR A 287 -0.06 -5.64 -20.27
C TYR A 287 -0.17 -4.25 -20.88
N GLY A 288 0.62 -3.29 -20.39
CA GLY A 288 0.64 -1.91 -20.92
C GLY A 288 1.22 -1.81 -22.33
N GLY A 289 1.95 -2.85 -22.74
CA GLY A 289 2.56 -3.00 -24.05
C GLY A 289 1.61 -3.45 -25.17
N ASN A 290 2.20 -3.95 -26.26
CA ASN A 290 1.45 -4.54 -27.40
C ASN A 290 1.11 -6.02 -27.19
N ARG A 291 1.12 -6.45 -25.93
CA ARG A 291 0.98 -7.85 -25.54
C ARG A 291 -0.48 -8.13 -25.19
N PRO A 292 -1.06 -9.27 -25.63
CA PRO A 292 -2.40 -9.63 -25.21
C PRO A 292 -2.46 -9.98 -23.72
N ASP A 293 -3.54 -9.58 -23.07
CA ASP A 293 -3.85 -9.93 -21.69
C ASP A 293 -3.77 -11.44 -21.46
N LYS A 294 -3.32 -11.83 -20.27
CA LYS A 294 -3.09 -13.24 -19.92
C LYS A 294 -3.81 -13.59 -18.63
N ARG A 295 -4.62 -14.65 -18.68
CA ARG A 295 -5.18 -15.27 -17.48
C ARG A 295 -4.31 -16.43 -17.03
N ILE A 296 -4.03 -16.49 -15.73
CA ILE A 296 -3.25 -17.55 -15.08
C ILE A 296 -3.97 -18.03 -13.82
N GLU A 297 -3.70 -19.27 -13.40
CA GLU A 297 -4.25 -19.90 -12.20
C GLU A 297 -3.12 -20.13 -11.20
N PRO A 298 -2.80 -19.15 -10.34
CA PRO A 298 -1.64 -19.26 -9.45
C PRO A 298 -1.78 -20.34 -8.37
N GLU A 299 -2.95 -20.97 -8.20
CA GLU A 299 -3.24 -21.87 -7.06
C GLU A 299 -2.94 -21.18 -5.70
N ALA A 300 -3.20 -19.86 -5.63
CA ALA A 300 -3.09 -19.05 -4.42
C ALA A 300 -4.02 -17.85 -4.53
N ARG A 301 -4.60 -17.44 -3.40
CA ARG A 301 -5.51 -16.29 -3.30
C ARG A 301 -5.16 -15.48 -2.05
N GLY A 302 -5.01 -14.18 -2.25
CA GLY A 302 -4.90 -13.16 -1.21
C GLY A 302 -4.45 -11.84 -1.80
N ASP A 303 -3.92 -10.97 -0.95
CA ASP A 303 -3.55 -9.62 -1.35
C ASP A 303 -2.37 -9.66 -2.32
N TYR A 304 -2.27 -8.66 -3.20
CA TYR A 304 -1.19 -8.55 -4.18
C TYR A 304 -0.22 -7.44 -3.79
N ALA A 305 1.05 -7.70 -4.06
CA ALA A 305 2.11 -6.72 -4.06
C ALA A 305 3.11 -7.06 -5.17
N THR A 306 3.95 -6.10 -5.53
CA THR A 306 4.90 -6.24 -6.63
C THR A 306 6.26 -5.64 -6.27
N GLY A 307 7.29 -6.08 -6.97
CA GLY A 307 8.63 -5.52 -6.91
C GLY A 307 9.66 -6.48 -7.49
N ASP A 308 10.75 -5.94 -8.01
CA ASP A 308 11.89 -6.69 -8.51
C ASP A 308 12.67 -7.33 -7.35
N LEU A 309 12.42 -8.63 -7.08
CA LEU A 309 13.05 -9.36 -5.97
C LEU A 309 14.37 -10.02 -6.37
N ASP A 310 14.73 -10.05 -7.65
CA ASP A 310 15.96 -10.71 -8.13
C ASP A 310 16.89 -9.85 -8.98
N ASN A 311 16.58 -8.55 -9.11
CA ASN A 311 17.31 -7.53 -9.83
C ASN A 311 17.46 -7.87 -11.32
N ASP A 312 16.42 -8.43 -11.92
CA ASP A 312 16.39 -8.78 -13.34
C ASP A 312 15.71 -7.71 -14.21
N GLY A 313 15.23 -6.64 -13.58
CA GLY A 313 14.54 -5.51 -14.17
C GLY A 313 13.05 -5.75 -14.44
N ARG A 314 12.50 -6.88 -14.00
CA ARG A 314 11.06 -7.18 -14.03
C ARG A 314 10.54 -7.33 -12.62
N ASP A 315 9.32 -6.87 -12.41
CA ASP A 315 8.65 -7.06 -11.13
C ASP A 315 8.15 -8.50 -10.99
N GLU A 316 8.21 -9.02 -9.77
CA GLU A 316 7.43 -10.19 -9.37
C GLU A 316 6.00 -9.79 -9.01
N LEU A 317 5.07 -10.74 -9.17
CA LEU A 317 3.78 -10.69 -8.46
C LEU A 317 3.82 -11.55 -7.21
N LEU A 318 3.54 -10.92 -6.07
CA LEU A 318 3.47 -11.56 -4.76
C LEU A 318 2.00 -11.71 -4.35
N ILE A 319 1.62 -12.90 -3.91
CA ILE A 319 0.27 -13.24 -3.44
C ILE A 319 0.38 -13.73 -2.00
N SER A 320 -0.17 -12.98 -1.04
CA SER A 320 -0.24 -13.45 0.35
C SER A 320 -1.29 -14.55 0.45
N PHE A 321 -1.05 -15.62 1.20
CA PHE A 321 -2.09 -16.63 1.48
C PHE A 321 -1.66 -17.52 2.65
N GLU A 322 -2.57 -17.77 3.60
CA GLU A 322 -2.38 -18.76 4.68
C GLU A 322 -1.03 -18.65 5.45
N GLY A 323 -0.48 -17.45 5.61
CA GLY A 323 0.83 -17.21 6.25
C GLY A 323 2.04 -17.59 5.41
N SER A 324 1.81 -17.63 4.10
CA SER A 324 2.77 -17.88 3.03
C SER A 324 2.65 -16.76 2.00
N VAL A 325 3.63 -16.74 1.11
CA VAL A 325 3.68 -15.83 -0.03
C VAL A 325 3.94 -16.68 -1.25
N LYS A 326 3.07 -16.61 -2.26
CA LYS A 326 3.36 -17.16 -3.57
C LYS A 326 4.00 -16.04 -4.38
N ILE A 327 5.14 -16.33 -4.96
CA ILE A 327 5.91 -15.41 -5.79
C ILE A 327 5.83 -15.95 -7.22
N LEU A 328 5.27 -15.16 -8.13
CA LEU A 328 5.27 -15.43 -9.56
C LEU A 328 6.33 -14.53 -10.20
N ARG A 329 7.33 -15.15 -10.82
CA ARG A 329 8.45 -14.44 -11.45
C ARG A 329 8.00 -13.71 -12.71
N GLY A 330 8.46 -12.46 -12.83
CA GLY A 330 8.42 -11.72 -14.08
C GLY A 330 9.30 -12.41 -15.13
N SER A 331 8.93 -12.32 -16.40
CA SER A 331 9.74 -12.88 -17.49
C SER A 331 9.44 -12.14 -18.78
N ALA A 332 10.28 -12.25 -19.81
CA ALA A 332 9.93 -11.71 -21.14
C ALA A 332 8.59 -12.29 -21.68
N ASP A 333 8.12 -13.43 -21.16
CA ASP A 333 6.82 -14.03 -21.44
C ASP A 333 5.74 -13.66 -20.39
N GLY A 334 5.98 -12.60 -19.63
CA GLY A 334 5.16 -12.09 -18.53
C GLY A 334 5.05 -13.10 -17.39
N LEU A 335 4.03 -12.94 -16.54
CA LEU A 335 3.81 -13.84 -15.41
C LEU A 335 3.41 -15.26 -15.86
N THR A 336 4.03 -16.27 -15.25
CA THR A 336 3.66 -17.68 -15.39
C THR A 336 3.58 -18.37 -14.02
N THR A 337 2.93 -19.52 -13.98
CA THR A 337 2.88 -20.36 -12.77
C THR A 337 4.04 -21.36 -12.70
N ASP A 338 4.66 -21.67 -13.84
CA ASP A 338 5.77 -22.63 -13.97
C ASP A 338 7.03 -22.20 -13.21
N GLN A 339 7.22 -20.90 -13.01
CA GLN A 339 8.34 -20.32 -12.26
C GLN A 339 7.93 -19.82 -10.86
N SER A 340 6.79 -20.27 -10.35
CA SER A 340 6.31 -19.83 -9.03
C SER A 340 7.06 -20.50 -7.88
N THR A 341 7.30 -19.73 -6.81
CA THR A 341 7.84 -20.23 -5.54
C THR A 341 6.86 -19.91 -4.43
N THR A 342 6.79 -20.76 -3.40
CA THR A 342 6.01 -20.48 -2.19
C THR A 342 6.94 -20.39 -1.00
N VAL A 343 7.04 -19.20 -0.42
CA VAL A 343 7.80 -18.97 0.80
C VAL A 343 6.86 -19.04 1.99
N ARG A 344 7.26 -19.81 3.01
CA ARG A 344 6.46 -20.00 4.23
C ARG A 344 7.12 -19.37 5.44
N ARG A 345 6.25 -18.84 6.30
CA ARG A 345 6.39 -18.82 7.76
C ARG A 345 7.38 -19.81 8.38
N ALA A 346 8.58 -19.41 8.81
CA ALA A 346 9.35 -20.24 9.75
C ALA A 346 8.54 -20.46 11.05
N GLY A 347 8.18 -21.72 11.36
CA GLY A 347 7.33 -22.08 12.51
C GLY A 347 5.81 -22.17 12.20
N ALA A 348 5.38 -21.77 11.00
CA ALA A 348 4.01 -21.98 10.55
C ALA A 348 3.74 -23.50 10.42
N GLY A 349 2.86 -24.02 11.28
CA GLY A 349 2.46 -25.43 11.28
C GLY A 349 2.57 -26.16 12.61
N LYS A 350 3.52 -25.82 13.50
CA LYS A 350 3.61 -26.41 14.85
C LYS A 350 3.26 -25.45 15.98
N GLU A 351 3.42 -24.14 15.79
CA GLU A 351 3.27 -23.13 16.85
C GLU A 351 2.23 -22.04 16.54
N VAL A 352 1.70 -21.98 15.32
CA VAL A 352 0.70 -20.98 14.89
C VAL A 352 -0.53 -21.67 14.26
N PRO A 353 -1.70 -21.65 14.92
CA PRO A 353 -2.98 -22.13 14.39
C PRO A 353 -3.32 -21.52 13.03
N ALA A 354 -4.06 -22.26 12.18
CA ALA A 354 -4.40 -21.80 10.82
C ALA A 354 -5.16 -20.46 10.79
N SER A 355 -5.97 -20.18 11.81
CA SER A 355 -6.69 -18.91 11.99
C SER A 355 -5.77 -17.71 12.31
N GLU A 356 -4.54 -17.95 12.77
CA GLU A 356 -3.57 -16.93 13.19
C GLU A 356 -2.43 -16.75 12.15
N ARG A 357 -2.58 -17.39 10.99
CA ARG A 357 -1.63 -17.29 9.87
C ARG A 357 -1.85 -16.15 8.88
N PRO A 358 -2.98 -15.42 8.80
CA PRO A 358 -3.06 -14.34 7.82
C PRO A 358 -1.86 -13.38 7.99
N ALA A 359 -1.36 -12.86 6.88
CA ALA A 359 -0.30 -11.87 6.84
C ALA A 359 -0.64 -10.89 5.72
N GLN A 360 -0.47 -9.59 5.99
CA GLN A 360 -0.69 -8.55 5.00
C GLN A 360 0.64 -7.93 4.62
N PHE A 361 0.78 -7.57 3.35
CA PHE A 361 1.91 -6.77 2.90
C PHE A 361 1.86 -5.39 3.56
N THR A 362 3.03 -4.92 3.96
CA THR A 362 3.24 -3.56 4.45
C THR A 362 3.97 -2.73 3.41
N ALA A 363 5.03 -3.31 2.85
CA ALA A 363 5.87 -2.70 1.84
C ALA A 363 6.62 -3.78 1.06
N VAL A 364 6.88 -3.52 -0.21
CA VAL A 364 7.84 -4.26 -1.04
C VAL A 364 8.77 -3.22 -1.63
N ARG A 365 10.04 -3.24 -1.23
CA ARG A 365 11.01 -2.22 -1.64
C ARG A 365 12.44 -2.63 -1.32
N ASP A 366 13.38 -2.13 -2.10
CA ASP A 366 14.81 -2.22 -1.83
C ASP A 366 15.20 -1.20 -0.75
N PHE A 367 15.34 -1.67 0.50
CA PHE A 367 15.69 -0.82 1.64
C PHE A 367 17.22 -0.72 1.84
N ASP A 368 18.00 -1.55 1.15
CA ASP A 368 19.45 -1.62 1.30
C ASP A 368 20.27 -1.20 0.07
N LYS A 369 19.57 -0.90 -1.02
CA LYS A 369 20.07 -0.51 -2.34
C LYS A 369 20.90 -1.57 -3.04
N ASP A 370 20.64 -2.84 -2.80
CA ASP A 370 21.33 -3.91 -3.51
C ASP A 370 20.68 -4.30 -4.86
N GLY A 371 19.58 -3.61 -5.20
CA GLY A 371 18.80 -3.78 -6.41
C GLY A 371 17.74 -4.87 -6.32
N ARG A 372 17.62 -5.57 -5.18
CA ARG A 372 16.51 -6.50 -4.92
C ARG A 372 15.59 -5.90 -3.88
N ALA A 373 14.28 -6.01 -4.09
CA ALA A 373 13.33 -5.57 -3.09
C ALA A 373 13.19 -6.60 -1.95
N GLU A 374 13.11 -6.10 -0.72
CA GLU A 374 12.66 -6.84 0.44
C GLU A 374 11.15 -6.74 0.58
N ILE A 375 10.57 -7.77 1.20
CA ILE A 375 9.13 -7.85 1.44
C ILE A 375 8.88 -7.74 2.94
N VAL A 376 8.15 -6.71 3.35
CA VAL A 376 7.73 -6.50 4.74
C VAL A 376 6.29 -6.95 4.91
N PHE A 377 6.07 -7.89 5.81
CA PHE A 377 4.74 -8.36 6.23
C PHE A 377 4.41 -7.91 7.64
N SER A 378 3.11 -7.77 7.90
CA SER A 378 2.54 -7.56 9.22
C SER A 378 1.61 -8.71 9.60
N TRP A 379 1.44 -8.98 10.90
CA TRP A 379 0.38 -9.88 11.40
C TRP A 379 -0.03 -9.60 12.85
N SER A 380 -1.23 -10.07 13.22
CA SER A 380 -1.76 -10.07 14.59
C SER A 380 -1.85 -11.49 15.15
N PRO A 381 -1.31 -11.79 16.35
CA PRO A 381 -1.41 -13.12 16.98
C PRO A 381 -2.85 -13.56 17.26
N ASP A 382 -3.78 -12.61 17.44
CA ASP A 382 -5.17 -12.91 17.78
C ASP A 382 -6.05 -13.12 16.53
N GLY A 383 -5.46 -13.03 15.32
CA GLY A 383 -6.15 -13.17 14.03
C GLY A 383 -7.09 -12.01 13.66
N GLU A 384 -7.24 -11.00 14.52
CA GLU A 384 -8.03 -9.80 14.25
C GLU A 384 -7.25 -8.78 13.40
N TRP A 385 -7.86 -8.40 12.28
CA TRP A 385 -7.37 -7.38 11.35
C TRP A 385 -8.21 -6.12 11.51
N GLY A 386 -7.56 -4.98 11.76
CA GLY A 386 -8.22 -3.72 12.07
C GLY A 386 -8.61 -3.55 13.55
N GLY A 387 -8.98 -2.33 13.91
CA GLY A 387 -9.37 -1.97 15.28
C GLY A 387 -8.23 -2.04 16.32
N SER A 388 -8.61 -2.20 17.59
CA SER A 388 -7.68 -2.10 18.74
C SER A 388 -6.66 -3.24 18.87
N LYS A 389 -6.73 -4.28 18.04
CA LYS A 389 -5.85 -5.46 18.07
C LYS A 389 -5.09 -5.73 16.75
N GLY A 390 -5.04 -4.75 15.85
CA GLY A 390 -4.35 -4.83 14.55
C GLY A 390 -2.89 -5.31 14.60
N PRO A 391 -2.16 -5.30 13.47
CA PRO A 391 -0.87 -5.96 13.36
C PRO A 391 0.10 -5.52 14.46
N SER A 392 0.70 -6.51 15.11
CA SER A 392 1.57 -6.34 16.27
C SER A 392 2.86 -7.15 16.17
N ARG A 393 3.18 -7.63 14.96
CA ARG A 393 4.43 -8.33 14.58
C ARG A 393 4.72 -8.10 13.11
N TRP A 394 6.00 -8.11 12.74
CA TRP A 394 6.44 -7.90 11.37
C TRP A 394 7.55 -8.88 10.97
N TRP A 395 7.69 -9.06 9.67
CA TRP A 395 8.71 -9.94 9.12
C TRP A 395 9.22 -9.42 7.78
N VAL A 396 10.54 -9.43 7.61
CA VAL A 396 11.22 -9.09 6.37
C VAL A 396 11.72 -10.35 5.69
N LEU A 397 11.33 -10.50 4.43
CA LEU A 397 11.85 -11.49 3.50
C LEU A 397 12.86 -10.79 2.59
N GLU A 398 14.08 -11.34 2.54
CA GLU A 398 15.16 -10.83 1.70
C GLU A 398 14.93 -11.18 0.22
N GLY A 399 15.24 -10.24 -0.68
CA GLY A 399 15.14 -10.46 -2.12
C GLY A 399 15.87 -11.72 -2.59
N GLY A 400 15.20 -12.54 -3.41
CA GLY A 400 15.78 -13.71 -4.07
C GLY A 400 15.97 -14.96 -3.21
N THR A 401 15.49 -15.03 -1.96
CA THR A 401 15.74 -16.20 -1.08
C THR A 401 14.60 -16.56 -0.11
N ASP A 402 14.61 -17.78 0.44
CA ASP A 402 13.72 -18.22 1.55
C ASP A 402 14.16 -17.66 2.94
N LYS A 403 14.99 -16.60 2.98
CA LYS A 403 15.57 -16.10 4.23
C LYS A 403 14.58 -15.22 4.98
N VAL A 404 14.31 -15.62 6.21
CA VAL A 404 13.31 -15.06 7.11
C VAL A 404 13.97 -14.16 8.17
N ALA A 405 13.96 -12.83 8.03
CA ALA A 405 14.44 -11.88 9.04
C ALA A 405 13.27 -11.19 9.78
N ALA A 406 12.88 -11.70 10.96
CA ALA A 406 11.71 -11.20 11.70
C ALA A 406 12.03 -10.01 12.63
N PHE A 407 11.19 -8.97 12.57
CA PHE A 407 11.18 -7.89 13.55
C PHE A 407 9.89 -7.95 14.37
N THR A 408 10.02 -8.29 15.65
CA THR A 408 8.86 -8.29 16.55
C THR A 408 8.77 -6.88 17.14
N ASP A 409 7.69 -6.15 16.88
CA ASP A 409 7.31 -5.01 17.71
C ASP A 409 6.84 -5.57 19.06
N ALA A 410 7.80 -5.79 19.96
CA ALA A 410 7.47 -5.65 21.36
C ALA A 410 6.78 -4.29 21.55
N LYS A 411 5.81 -4.22 22.47
CA LYS A 411 5.02 -3.04 22.75
C LYS A 411 5.85 -1.76 22.56
N PHE A 412 5.43 -0.87 21.68
CA PHE A 412 5.91 0.50 21.61
C PHE A 412 5.56 1.33 22.87
N SER A 413 5.23 0.68 23.98
CA SER A 413 5.07 1.33 25.28
C SER A 413 6.44 1.80 25.74
N GLY A 414 6.59 3.12 25.90
CA GLY A 414 7.78 3.75 26.48
C GLY A 414 7.96 3.46 27.98
N ARG A 415 7.94 2.20 28.40
CA ARG A 415 8.47 1.76 29.69
C ARG A 415 9.41 0.58 29.50
N PRO A 416 10.58 0.61 30.16
CA PRO A 416 11.65 -0.38 29.99
C PRO A 416 11.24 -1.81 30.32
#